data_AF-A0A3L7WQT6-F1
#
_entry.id   AF-A0A3L7WQT6-F1
#
_cell.length_a   1.000
_cell.length_b   1.000
_cell.length_c   1.000
_cell.angle_alpha   90.00
_cell.angle_beta   90.00
_cell.angle_gamma   90.00
#
_symmetry.space_group_name_H-M   'P 1'
#
loop_
_entity.id
_entity.type
_entity.pdbx_description
1 polymer ?
#
loop_
_entity_poly.entity_id
_entity_poly.type
_entity_poly.pdbx_seq_one_letter_code
_entity_poly.pdbx_strand_id
1 'polypeptide(L)'
;MKTTIDLPDDLLRAVKIRAAQQGRTLRELVSEYIASGLATPPGQEQPQRNAVAFPVIPTAADAPLATMTRAQIVAFEHEALTEDDDDAR
;
A
#
# COMPACT_ATOMS: atom_id res chain seq x y z
N MET A 1 12.73 30.26 -2.49
CA MET A 1 11.89 31.30 -3.14
C MET A 1 10.59 31.46 -2.36
N LYS A 2 10.05 32.67 -2.26
CA LYS A 2 8.70 32.91 -1.70
C LYS A 2 7.72 32.89 -2.86
N THR A 3 6.72 32.02 -2.77
CA THR A 3 5.71 31.80 -3.80
C THR A 3 4.34 31.97 -3.18
N THR A 4 3.40 32.51 -3.95
CA THR A 4 1.99 32.58 -3.57
C THR A 4 1.25 31.61 -4.48
N ILE A 5 0.52 30.66 -3.87
CA ILE A 5 -0.24 29.62 -4.56
C ILE A 5 -1.61 29.61 -3.90
N ASP A 6 -2.67 29.63 -4.70
CA ASP A 6 -4.03 29.46 -4.20
C ASP A 6 -4.26 27.99 -3.84
N LEU A 7 -4.60 27.74 -2.58
CA LEU A 7 -4.80 26.39 -2.04
C LEU A 7 -6.20 26.29 -1.44
N PRO A 8 -6.99 25.22 -1.73
CA PRO A 8 -8.28 25.03 -1.08
C PRO A 8 -8.14 25.00 0.45
N ASP A 9 -9.06 25.64 1.16
CA ASP A 9 -9.03 25.76 2.62
C ASP A 9 -8.97 24.40 3.33
N ASP A 10 -9.70 23.41 2.82
CA ASP A 10 -9.69 22.05 3.35
C ASP A 10 -8.31 21.39 3.22
N LEU A 11 -7.62 21.62 2.11
CA LEU A 11 -6.27 21.10 1.90
C LEU A 11 -5.28 21.79 2.84
N LEU A 12 -5.36 23.11 2.96
CA LEU A 12 -4.52 23.87 3.88
C LEU A 12 -4.73 23.41 5.33
N ARG A 13 -5.99 23.16 5.74
CA ARG A 13 -6.34 22.62 7.06
C ARG A 13 -5.73 21.25 7.28
N ALA A 14 -5.86 20.34 6.31
CA ALA A 14 -5.30 18.99 6.40
C ALA A 14 -3.77 19.01 6.55
N VAL A 15 -3.06 19.83 5.78
CA VAL A 15 -1.60 19.93 5.86
C VAL A 15 -1.17 20.53 7.21
N LYS A 16 -1.88 21.54 7.73
CA LYS A 16 -1.61 22.11 9.06
C LYS A 16 -1.77 21.07 10.18
N ILE A 17 -2.84 20.28 10.15
CA ILE A 17 -3.07 19.21 11.14
C ILE A 17 -1.92 18.21 11.10
N ARG A 18 -1.52 17.77 9.90
CA ARG A 18 -0.43 16.80 9.76
C ARG A 18 0.93 17.38 10.19
N ALA A 19 1.21 18.65 9.89
CA ALA A 19 2.41 19.32 10.35
C ALA A 19 2.49 19.33 11.88
N ALA A 20 1.38 19.64 12.57
CA ALA A 20 1.30 19.58 14.03
C ALA A 20 1.50 18.16 14.57
N GLN A 21 0.87 17.16 13.97
CA GLN A 21 1.01 15.75 14.37
C GLN A 21 2.45 15.22 14.23
N GLN A 22 3.18 15.69 13.20
CA GLN A 22 4.55 15.25 12.94
C GLN A 22 5.61 16.12 13.63
N GLY A 23 5.21 17.20 14.32
CA GLY A 23 6.16 18.16 14.90
C GLY A 23 7.02 18.87 13.86
N ARG A 24 6.50 19.04 12.63
CA ARG A 24 7.22 19.63 11.49
C ARG A 24 6.61 20.96 11.10
N THR A 25 7.37 21.81 10.43
CA THR A 25 6.83 23.08 9.94
C THR A 25 5.97 22.86 8.69
N LEU A 26 4.97 23.73 8.49
CA LEU A 26 4.13 23.71 7.29
C LEU A 26 4.97 23.80 6.00
N ARG A 27 6.02 24.63 6.02
CA ARG A 27 6.92 24.83 4.88
C ARG A 27 7.64 23.54 4.49
N GLU A 28 8.20 22.81 5.45
CA GLU A 28 8.91 21.56 5.19
C GLU A 28 7.97 20.52 4.59
N LEU A 29 6.79 20.36 5.19
CA LEU A 29 5.82 19.37 4.74
C LEU A 29 5.29 19.67 3.34
N VAL A 30 4.96 20.94 3.05
CA VAL A 30 4.53 21.36 1.71
C VAL A 30 5.65 21.16 0.69
N SER A 31 6.90 21.48 1.04
CA SER A 31 8.04 21.30 0.13
C SER A 31 8.27 19.84 -0.21
N GLU A 32 8.17 18.94 0.77
CA GLU A 32 8.28 17.50 0.56
C GLU A 32 7.16 16.95 -0.33
N TYR A 33 5.92 17.39 -0.11
CA TYR A 33 4.78 16.96 -0.93
C TYR A 33 4.89 17.42 -2.38
N ILE A 34 5.32 18.66 -2.61
CA ILE A 34 5.56 19.15 -3.96
C ILE A 34 6.69 18.34 -4.61
N ALA A 35 7.80 18.09 -3.91
CA ALA A 35 8.91 17.30 -4.44
C ALA A 35 8.49 15.86 -4.79
N SER A 36 7.75 15.19 -3.91
CA SER A 36 7.22 13.83 -4.12
C SER A 36 6.23 13.78 -5.29
N GLY A 37 5.34 14.77 -5.39
CA GLY A 37 4.40 14.89 -6.50
C GLY A 37 5.08 15.10 -7.84
N LEU A 38 6.15 15.90 -7.88
CA LEU A 38 6.94 16.13 -9.10
C LEU A 38 7.85 14.94 -9.48
N ALA A 39 8.28 14.14 -8.51
CA ALA A 39 9.08 12.95 -8.75
C ALA A 39 8.23 11.79 -9.32
N THR A 40 6.91 11.83 -9.16
CA THR A 40 6.00 10.82 -9.69
C THR A 40 5.69 11.13 -11.17
N PRO A 41 6.02 10.23 -12.12
CA PRO A 41 5.73 10.48 -13.53
C PRO A 41 4.22 10.61 -13.76
N PRO A 42 3.75 11.54 -14.61
CA PRO A 42 2.34 11.64 -14.93
C PRO A 42 1.84 10.34 -15.56
N GLY A 43 0.75 9.77 -15.02
CA GLY A 43 0.19 8.47 -15.44
C GLY A 43 0.70 7.26 -14.66
N GLN A 44 1.63 7.44 -13.71
CA GLN A 44 1.96 6.43 -12.70
C GLN A 44 1.13 6.71 -11.46
N GLU A 45 -0.19 6.47 -11.53
CA GLU A 45 -0.97 6.35 -10.30
C GLU A 45 -0.38 5.19 -9.51
N GLN A 46 0.11 5.45 -8.29
CA GLN A 46 0.47 4.35 -7.40
C GLN A 46 -0.78 3.46 -7.31
N PRO A 47 -0.68 2.16 -7.62
CA PRO A 47 -1.83 1.28 -7.49
C PRO A 47 -2.34 1.49 -6.07
N GLN A 48 -3.61 1.91 -5.95
CA GLN A 48 -4.26 1.99 -4.66
C GLN A 48 -4.16 0.56 -4.10
N ARG A 49 -3.15 0.34 -3.24
CA ARG A 49 -3.08 -0.88 -2.47
C ARG A 49 -4.31 -0.78 -1.60
N ASN A 50 -5.35 -1.53 -1.98
CA ASN A 50 -6.55 -1.63 -1.19
C ASN A 50 -6.09 -1.89 0.24
N ALA A 51 -6.33 -0.93 1.12
CA ALA A 51 -5.98 -1.04 2.51
C ALA A 51 -6.90 -2.12 3.09
N VAL A 52 -6.45 -3.36 3.03
CA VAL A 52 -7.15 -4.47 3.66
C VAL A 52 -6.96 -4.33 5.17
N ALA A 53 -8.02 -4.57 5.93
CA ALA A 53 -8.01 -4.46 7.39
C ALA A 53 -7.12 -5.52 8.08
N PHE A 54 -6.61 -6.48 7.31
CA PHE A 54 -5.82 -7.61 7.80
C PHE A 54 -4.37 -7.53 7.28
N PRO A 55 -3.39 -8.00 8.07
CA PRO A 55 -2.01 -8.06 7.63
C PRO A 55 -1.90 -8.97 6.39
N VAL A 56 -1.34 -8.43 5.30
CA VAL A 56 -1.02 -9.20 4.10
C VAL A 56 0.35 -9.81 4.27
N ILE A 57 0.43 -11.14 4.22
CA ILE A 57 1.69 -11.85 4.13
C ILE A 57 2.08 -11.91 2.64
N PRO A 58 3.11 -11.17 2.20
CA PRO A 58 3.51 -11.19 0.80
C PRO A 58 4.06 -12.57 0.44
N THR A 59 3.63 -13.11 -0.71
CA THR A 59 4.23 -14.30 -1.29
C THR A 59 5.37 -13.91 -2.24
N ALA A 60 6.34 -14.81 -2.43
CA ALA A 60 7.42 -14.60 -3.38
C ALA A 60 6.88 -14.57 -4.82
N ALA A 61 7.53 -13.80 -5.70
CA ALA A 61 7.07 -13.62 -7.08
C ALA A 61 7.10 -14.92 -7.90
N ASP A 62 7.96 -15.86 -7.53
CA ASP A 62 8.16 -17.18 -8.11
C ASP A 62 7.44 -18.29 -7.33
N ALA A 63 6.54 -17.94 -6.40
CA ALA A 63 5.76 -18.92 -5.67
C ALA A 63 4.96 -19.82 -6.64
N PRO A 64 4.87 -21.14 -6.42
CA PRO A 64 4.15 -22.05 -7.31
C PRO A 64 2.69 -21.61 -7.57
N LEU A 65 2.06 -21.07 -6.52
CA LEU A 65 0.71 -20.48 -6.56
C LEU A 65 0.52 -19.40 -7.63
N ALA A 66 1.58 -18.71 -8.05
CA ALA A 66 1.51 -17.67 -9.10
C ALA A 66 1.25 -18.24 -10.50
N THR A 67 1.53 -19.54 -10.73
CA THR A 67 1.37 -20.20 -12.03
C THR A 67 0.26 -21.25 -12.06
N MET A 68 -0.33 -21.56 -10.91
CA MET A 68 -1.37 -22.58 -10.79
C MET A 68 -2.74 -22.03 -11.20
N THR A 69 -3.52 -22.86 -11.87
CA THR A 69 -4.94 -22.62 -12.08
C THR A 69 -5.71 -22.79 -10.77
N ARG A 70 -6.87 -22.14 -10.65
CA ARG A 70 -7.73 -22.28 -9.46
C ARG A 70 -8.04 -23.74 -9.09
N ALA A 71 -8.24 -24.61 -10.08
CA ALA A 71 -8.52 -26.02 -9.83
C ALA A 71 -7.33 -26.76 -9.21
N GLN A 72 -6.11 -26.45 -9.65
CA GLN A 72 -4.89 -27.02 -9.08
C GLN A 72 -4.64 -26.53 -7.66
N ILE A 73 -4.97 -25.27 -7.36
CA ILE A 73 -4.86 -24.72 -5.99
C ILE A 73 -5.80 -25.48 -5.05
N VAL A 74 -7.06 -25.65 -5.43
CA VAL A 74 -8.05 -26.38 -4.62
C VAL A 74 -7.64 -27.83 -4.39
N ALA A 75 -7.08 -28.49 -5.41
CA ALA A 75 -6.59 -29.87 -5.27
C ALA A 75 -5.42 -29.97 -4.27
N PHE A 76 -4.47 -29.03 -4.35
CA PHE A 76 -3.33 -28.96 -3.43
C PHE A 76 -3.75 -28.69 -1.98
N GLU A 77 -4.71 -27.78 -1.77
CA GLU A 77 -5.28 -27.52 -0.45
C GLU A 77 -5.95 -28.77 0.14
N HIS A 78 -6.69 -29.52 -0.70
CA HIS A 78 -7.34 -30.75 -0.27
C HIS A 78 -6.35 -31.85 0.09
N GLU A 79 -5.28 -32.02 -0.69
CA GLU A 79 -4.20 -32.99 -0.42
C GLU A 79 -3.51 -32.72 0.93
N ALA A 80 -3.09 -31.46 1.16
CA ALA A 80 -2.45 -31.07 2.41
C ALA A 80 -3.35 -31.28 3.64
N LEU A 81 -4.65 -30.98 3.53
CA LEU A 81 -5.61 -31.19 4.62
C LEU A 81 -5.86 -32.68 4.94
N THR A 82 -5.69 -33.57 3.95
CA THR A 82 -5.87 -35.01 4.16
C THR A 82 -4.62 -35.71 4.71
N GLU A 83 -3.42 -35.21 4.44
CA GLU A 83 -2.18 -35.75 5.03
C GLU A 83 -2.13 -35.52 6.55
N ASP A 84 -2.60 -34.37 7.03
CA ASP A 84 -2.61 -34.04 8.48
C ASP A 84 -3.50 -34.97 9.32
N ASP A 85 -4.51 -35.61 8.73
CA ASP A 85 -5.44 -36.53 9.43
C ASP A 85 -4.89 -37.97 9.58
N ASP A 86 -3.90 -38.38 8.76
CA ASP A 86 -3.33 -39.73 8.79
C ASP A 86 -2.18 -39.89 9.81
N ASP A 87 -1.51 -38.80 10.20
CA ASP A 87 -0.45 -38.80 11.24
C ASP A 87 -1.01 -38.88 12.69
N ALA A 88 -2.33 -38.88 12.86
CA ALA A 88 -3.01 -38.94 14.16
C ALA A 88 -3.51 -40.34 14.56
N ARG A 89 -3.15 -41.42 13.84
CA ARG A 89 -3.65 -42.78 14.05
C ARG A 89 -2.57 -43.80 14.41
#